data_AF-A0A485B645-F1
#
_entry.id   AF-A0A485B645-F1
#
_cell.length_a   1.000
_cell.length_b   1.000
_cell.length_c   1.000
_cell.angle_alpha   90.00
_cell.angle_beta   90.00
_cell.angle_gamma   90.00
#
_symmetry.space_group_name_H-M   'P 1'
#
loop_
_entity.id
_entity.type
_entity.pdbx_description
1 polymer ?
#
loop_
_entity_poly.entity_id
_entity_poly.type
_entity_poly.pdbx_seq_one_letter_code
_entity_poly.pdbx_strand_id
1 'polypeptide(L)'
;MLWQSQRHEAYRERLAWLHEQGLCYYCTCTRARIHAVGGVYDGHCRDLRLGANDAALRLRQTRPVLAFYDRLRGTLVADEALAREDFIIHRRDGLFAYNLAVVVDDHFQGVSEIVRGADLIEPTVRQISLYQHFGWQAPDYVHLPLAVNAQGNKLSKQNHAPALPEGDPRPEIMRALMFLNQDIEQEWRALSIEDLLKNAVANWDLQKIQHSQMTLAEL
;
A
#
# COMPACT_ATOMS: atom_id res chain seq x y z
N MET A 1 -20.10 -2.45 1.95
CA MET A 1 -18.78 -2.21 2.60
C MET A 1 -18.09 -3.53 2.85
N LEU A 2 -16.79 -3.63 2.56
CA LEU A 2 -15.96 -4.81 2.84
C LEU A 2 -15.20 -4.60 4.16
N TRP A 3 -15.13 -5.63 5.00
CA TRP A 3 -14.39 -5.59 6.27
C TRP A 3 -13.34 -6.70 6.27
N GLN A 4 -12.05 -6.35 6.36
CA GLN A 4 -10.97 -7.35 6.31
C GLN A 4 -11.01 -8.38 7.44
N SER A 5 -11.59 -8.01 8.59
CA SER A 5 -11.85 -8.92 9.71
C SER A 5 -12.81 -10.06 9.35
N GLN A 6 -13.62 -9.90 8.31
CA GLN A 6 -14.57 -10.90 7.79
C GLN A 6 -14.01 -11.66 6.58
N ARG A 7 -12.74 -11.44 6.22
CA ARG A 7 -12.13 -11.97 4.98
C ARG A 7 -11.08 -13.06 5.21
N HIS A 8 -10.90 -13.49 6.45
CA HIS A 8 -9.89 -14.50 6.81
C HIS A 8 -10.01 -15.80 6.02
N GLU A 9 -11.22 -16.22 5.65
CA GLU A 9 -11.42 -17.41 4.82
C GLU A 9 -10.85 -17.25 3.41
N ALA A 10 -11.14 -16.12 2.75
CA ALA A 10 -10.59 -15.82 1.43
C ALA A 10 -9.05 -15.79 1.45
N TYR A 11 -8.45 -15.24 2.51
CA TYR A 11 -7.00 -15.24 2.65
C TYR A 11 -6.43 -16.66 2.85
N ARG A 12 -7.09 -17.50 3.66
CA ARG A 12 -6.71 -18.91 3.82
C ARG A 12 -6.80 -19.69 2.52
N GLU A 13 -7.86 -19.48 1.75
CA GLU A 13 -8.06 -20.12 0.45
C GLU A 13 -6.92 -19.77 -0.52
N ARG A 14 -6.51 -18.50 -0.58
CA ARG A 14 -5.41 -18.07 -1.44
C ARG A 14 -4.04 -18.56 -0.96
N LEU A 15 -3.83 -18.66 0.35
CA LEU A 15 -2.61 -19.30 0.91
C LEU A 15 -2.56 -20.80 0.59
N ALA A 16 -3.68 -21.51 0.70
CA ALA A 16 -3.77 -22.92 0.33
C ALA A 16 -3.46 -23.13 -1.15
N TRP A 17 -4.03 -22.30 -2.02
CA TRP A 17 -3.73 -22.32 -3.45
C TRP A 17 -2.22 -22.09 -3.72
N LEU A 18 -1.60 -21.08 -3.10
CA LEU A 18 -0.15 -20.85 -3.27
C LEU A 18 0.68 -22.05 -2.83
N HIS A 19 0.27 -22.72 -1.75
CA HIS A 19 0.95 -23.91 -1.24
C HIS A 19 0.82 -25.09 -2.21
N GLU A 20 -0.38 -25.35 -2.74
CA GLU A 20 -0.63 -26.38 -3.75
C GLU A 20 0.18 -26.15 -5.04
N GLN A 21 0.37 -24.89 -5.44
CA GLN A 21 1.20 -24.53 -6.59
C GLN A 21 2.72 -24.54 -6.29
N GLY A 22 3.13 -24.80 -5.05
CA GLY A 22 4.55 -24.74 -4.65
C GLY A 22 5.13 -23.32 -4.64
N LEU A 23 4.28 -22.30 -4.56
CA LEU A 23 4.64 -20.88 -4.61
C LEU A 23 4.83 -20.25 -3.23
N CYS A 24 4.74 -21.02 -2.15
CA CYS A 24 5.09 -20.58 -0.81
C CYS A 24 5.76 -21.71 -0.01
N TYR A 25 6.37 -21.35 1.11
CA TYR A 25 6.98 -22.30 2.04
C TYR A 25 7.00 -21.77 3.47
N TYR A 26 7.12 -22.70 4.42
CA TYR A 26 7.21 -22.39 5.84
C TYR A 26 8.62 -21.96 6.25
N CYS A 27 8.70 -20.92 7.07
CA CYS A 27 9.93 -20.33 7.57
C CYS A 27 9.87 -20.24 9.11
N THR A 28 10.83 -20.87 9.78
CA THR A 28 10.97 -20.86 11.25
C THR A 28 12.04 -19.87 11.74
N CYS A 29 12.69 -19.13 10.84
CA CYS A 29 13.72 -18.15 11.19
C CYS A 29 13.21 -17.09 12.19
N THR A 30 14.06 -16.74 13.16
CA THR A 30 13.79 -15.69 14.13
C THR A 30 14.12 -14.31 13.55
N ARG A 31 13.51 -13.25 14.08
CA ARG A 31 13.85 -11.86 13.71
C ARG A 31 15.33 -11.54 13.93
N ALA A 32 15.94 -12.07 15.00
CA ALA A 32 17.36 -11.92 15.29
C ALA A 32 18.24 -12.49 14.15
N ARG A 33 17.87 -13.64 13.59
CA ARG A 33 18.57 -14.21 12.43
C ARG A 33 18.46 -13.31 11.21
N ILE A 34 17.26 -12.81 10.89
CA ILE A 34 17.04 -11.91 9.75
C ILE A 34 17.89 -10.65 9.88
N HIS A 35 17.96 -10.06 11.08
CA HIS A 35 18.80 -8.90 11.34
C HIS A 35 20.29 -9.21 11.17
N ALA A 36 20.75 -10.38 11.62
CA ALA A 36 22.15 -10.79 11.51
C ALA A 36 22.64 -10.95 10.06
N VAL A 37 21.73 -11.19 9.10
CA VAL A 37 22.04 -11.29 7.66
C VAL A 37 21.77 -9.99 6.89
N GLY A 38 21.56 -8.87 7.59
CA GLY A 38 21.39 -7.55 6.97
C GLY A 38 19.93 -7.10 6.82
N GLY A 39 18.98 -7.75 7.48
CA GLY A 39 17.57 -7.33 7.55
C GLY A 39 16.70 -7.82 6.39
N VAL A 40 17.30 -8.34 5.32
CA VAL A 40 16.61 -8.97 4.19
C VAL A 40 16.77 -10.49 4.30
N TYR A 41 15.67 -11.23 4.10
CA TYR A 41 15.74 -12.68 4.18
C TYR A 41 16.54 -13.30 3.02
N ASP A 42 17.40 -14.25 3.38
CA ASP A 42 18.35 -14.95 2.50
C ASP A 42 17.80 -16.25 1.89
N GLY A 43 16.50 -16.55 2.07
CA GLY A 43 15.90 -17.77 1.53
C GLY A 43 16.26 -19.05 2.28
N HIS A 44 16.78 -18.97 3.51
CA HIS A 44 17.28 -20.13 4.25
C HIS A 44 16.35 -21.35 4.35
N CYS A 45 15.04 -21.12 4.51
CA CYS A 45 14.05 -22.20 4.67
C CYS A 45 13.44 -22.65 3.35
N ARG A 46 13.82 -22.02 2.23
CA ARG A 46 13.17 -22.19 0.92
C ARG A 46 12.99 -23.65 0.56
N ASP A 47 14.05 -24.44 0.69
CA ASP A 47 14.05 -25.85 0.26
C ASP A 47 14.12 -26.86 1.43
N LEU A 48 13.93 -26.38 2.68
CA LEU A 48 13.98 -27.23 3.88
C LEU A 48 12.70 -28.06 4.12
N ARG A 49 11.61 -27.79 3.38
CA ARG A 49 10.32 -28.50 3.49
C ARG A 49 9.78 -28.57 4.92
N LEU A 50 9.88 -27.46 5.65
CA LEU A 50 9.37 -27.34 7.01
C LEU A 50 7.83 -27.44 7.04
N GLY A 51 7.28 -27.84 8.19
CA GLY A 51 5.83 -27.84 8.42
C GLY A 51 5.32 -26.51 8.99
N ALA A 52 4.00 -26.42 9.16
CA ALA A 52 3.30 -25.22 9.64
C ALA A 52 3.55 -24.86 11.13
N ASN A 53 4.09 -25.80 11.90
CA ASN A 53 4.25 -25.65 13.33
C ASN A 53 5.20 -24.49 13.66
N ASP A 54 4.66 -23.46 14.31
CA ASP A 54 5.40 -22.29 14.77
C ASP A 54 6.26 -21.64 13.66
N ALA A 55 5.65 -21.46 12.48
CA ALA A 55 6.29 -20.94 11.28
C ALA A 55 5.50 -19.77 10.67
N ALA A 56 6.21 -18.89 9.97
CA ALA A 56 5.60 -17.95 9.02
C ALA A 56 5.49 -18.62 7.64
N LEU A 57 4.57 -18.17 6.78
CA LEU A 57 4.61 -18.48 5.34
C LEU A 57 5.29 -17.33 4.59
N ARG A 58 6.24 -17.70 3.73
CA ARG A 58 6.89 -16.79 2.79
C ARG A 58 6.49 -17.15 1.37
N LEU A 59 6.31 -16.14 0.53
CA LEU A 59 6.18 -16.33 -0.91
C LEU A 59 7.52 -16.85 -1.47
N ARG A 60 7.48 -17.85 -2.33
CA ARG A 60 8.62 -18.27 -3.15
C ARG A 60 8.66 -17.36 -4.39
N GLN A 61 9.44 -16.29 -4.34
CA GLN A 61 9.60 -15.38 -5.48
C GLN A 61 10.23 -16.11 -6.67
N THR A 62 9.52 -16.12 -7.80
CA THR A 62 10.00 -16.62 -9.09
C THR A 62 10.09 -15.53 -10.16
N ARG A 63 9.34 -14.44 -9.97
CA ARG A 63 9.19 -13.34 -10.93
C ARG A 63 9.15 -12.00 -10.18
N PRO A 64 10.27 -11.59 -9.56
CA PRO A 64 10.32 -10.34 -8.81
C PRO A 64 10.17 -9.15 -9.76
N VAL A 65 9.29 -8.23 -9.41
CA VAL A 65 9.13 -6.94 -10.10
C VAL A 65 10.12 -5.95 -9.49
N LEU A 66 10.93 -5.30 -10.30
CA LEU A 66 11.95 -4.33 -9.84
C LEU A 66 11.58 -2.87 -10.15
N ALA A 67 10.60 -2.68 -11.03
CA ALA A 67 10.11 -1.36 -11.39
C ALA A 67 8.64 -1.45 -11.79
N PHE A 68 7.91 -0.34 -11.63
CA PHE A 68 6.54 -0.22 -12.07
C PHE A 68 6.26 1.19 -12.59
N TYR A 69 5.21 1.34 -13.38
CA TYR A 69 4.74 2.64 -13.84
C TYR A 69 3.67 3.18 -12.90
N ASP A 70 3.92 4.37 -12.36
CA ASP A 70 2.96 5.16 -11.61
C ASP A 70 2.41 6.25 -12.54
N ARG A 71 1.08 6.38 -12.64
CA ARG A 71 0.45 7.31 -13.57
C ARG A 71 0.70 8.77 -13.22
N LEU A 72 1.07 9.05 -11.97
CA LEU A 72 1.50 10.37 -11.54
C LEU A 72 3.02 10.50 -11.69
N ARG A 73 3.80 9.59 -11.09
CA ARG A 73 5.26 9.74 -10.92
C ARG A 73 6.12 9.16 -12.04
N GLY A 74 5.52 8.51 -13.04
CA GLY A 74 6.24 7.80 -14.09
C GLY A 74 6.83 6.47 -13.59
N THR A 75 7.93 6.02 -14.22
CA THR A 75 8.58 4.76 -13.84
C THR A 75 9.33 4.90 -12.52
N LEU A 76 8.95 4.10 -11.53
CA LEU A 76 9.62 3.99 -10.25
C LEU A 76 10.40 2.68 -10.18
N VAL A 77 11.67 2.75 -9.78
CA VAL A 77 12.57 1.60 -9.58
C VAL A 77 12.71 1.35 -8.09
N ALA A 78 12.46 0.12 -7.66
CA ALA A 78 12.53 -0.29 -6.26
C ALA A 78 13.94 -0.71 -5.85
N ASP A 79 14.19 -0.74 -4.55
CA ASP A 79 15.35 -1.42 -3.99
C ASP A 79 15.30 -2.92 -4.38
N GLU A 80 16.40 -3.40 -4.98
CA GLU A 80 16.44 -4.73 -5.58
C GLU A 80 16.42 -5.83 -4.52
N ALA A 81 17.08 -5.63 -3.38
CA ALA A 81 17.11 -6.61 -2.29
C ALA A 81 15.72 -6.80 -1.69
N LEU A 82 15.01 -5.70 -1.44
CA LEU A 82 13.62 -5.70 -0.98
C LEU A 82 12.68 -6.36 -1.99
N ALA A 83 12.81 -6.02 -3.28
CA ALA A 83 11.93 -6.52 -4.32
C ALA A 83 12.08 -8.03 -4.55
N ARG A 84 13.31 -8.56 -4.44
CA ARG A 84 13.63 -9.98 -4.64
C ARG A 84 13.39 -10.86 -3.42
N GLU A 85 13.20 -10.29 -2.23
CA GLU A 85 12.98 -11.06 -1.00
C GLU A 85 11.75 -11.99 -1.14
N ASP A 86 11.91 -13.24 -0.70
CA ASP A 86 10.81 -14.15 -0.38
C ASP A 86 10.03 -13.60 0.84
N PHE A 87 9.18 -12.60 0.64
CA PHE A 87 8.54 -11.85 1.71
C PHE A 87 7.42 -12.65 2.41
N ILE A 88 7.12 -12.26 3.66
CA ILE A 88 6.09 -12.89 4.49
C ILE A 88 4.69 -12.60 3.93
N ILE A 89 3.89 -13.65 3.75
CA ILE A 89 2.47 -13.59 3.35
C ILE A 89 1.53 -14.02 4.50
N HIS A 90 2.03 -14.79 5.46
CA HIS A 90 1.35 -15.08 6.73
C HIS A 90 2.36 -15.10 7.87
N ARG A 91 2.11 -14.31 8.92
CA ARG A 91 3.04 -14.13 10.02
C ARG A 91 2.97 -15.31 11.00
N ARG A 92 4.08 -15.54 11.70
CA ARG A 92 4.21 -16.58 12.74
C ARG A 92 3.18 -16.43 13.87
N ASP A 93 2.73 -15.21 14.16
CA ASP A 93 1.69 -14.91 15.15
C ASP A 93 0.25 -15.08 14.61
N GLY A 94 0.09 -15.64 13.41
CA GLY A 94 -1.21 -15.97 12.83
C GLY A 94 -1.86 -14.83 12.03
N LEU A 95 -1.27 -13.63 12.02
CA LEU A 95 -1.80 -12.49 11.26
C LEU A 95 -1.46 -12.60 9.77
N PHE A 96 -2.45 -12.34 8.91
CA PHE A 96 -2.24 -12.21 7.47
C PHE A 96 -1.40 -10.97 7.17
N ALA A 97 -0.43 -11.10 6.25
CA ALA A 97 0.39 -9.97 5.86
C ALA A 97 -0.43 -8.97 5.03
N TYR A 98 -0.14 -7.67 5.19
CA TYR A 98 -0.78 -6.60 4.43
C TYR A 98 -0.72 -6.84 2.91
N ASN A 99 0.46 -7.22 2.38
CA ASN A 99 0.64 -7.48 0.95
C ASN A 99 -0.27 -8.59 0.42
N LEU A 100 -0.58 -9.61 1.23
CA LEU A 100 -1.53 -10.65 0.84
C LEU A 100 -2.95 -10.10 0.86
N ALA A 101 -3.36 -9.52 1.99
CA ALA A 101 -4.74 -9.09 2.19
C ALA A 101 -5.16 -8.05 1.15
N VAL A 102 -4.30 -7.05 0.87
CA VAL A 102 -4.60 -5.99 -0.09
C VAL A 102 -4.78 -6.53 -1.51
N VAL A 103 -3.87 -7.39 -1.98
CA VAL A 103 -3.93 -7.97 -3.34
C VAL A 103 -5.19 -8.84 -3.51
N VAL A 104 -5.51 -9.64 -2.50
CA VAL A 104 -6.69 -10.53 -2.54
C VAL A 104 -7.99 -9.73 -2.53
N ASP A 105 -8.09 -8.68 -1.71
CA ASP A 105 -9.30 -7.87 -1.62
C ASP A 105 -9.47 -6.93 -2.82
N ASP A 106 -8.40 -6.28 -3.29
CA ASP A 106 -8.44 -5.43 -4.47
C ASP A 106 -8.88 -6.22 -5.71
N HIS A 107 -8.32 -7.44 -5.88
CA HIS A 107 -8.77 -8.35 -6.94
C HIS A 107 -10.24 -8.75 -6.77
N PHE A 108 -10.65 -9.15 -5.56
CA PHE A 108 -12.03 -9.54 -5.27
C PHE A 108 -13.04 -8.41 -5.56
N GLN A 109 -12.67 -7.16 -5.28
CA GLN A 109 -13.51 -5.99 -5.52
C GLN A 109 -13.45 -5.47 -6.96
N GLY A 110 -12.58 -6.04 -7.81
CA GLY A 110 -12.39 -5.58 -9.19
C GLY A 110 -11.75 -4.19 -9.28
N VAL A 111 -10.88 -3.84 -8.32
CA VAL A 111 -10.14 -2.58 -8.34
C VAL A 111 -9.25 -2.51 -9.58
N SER A 112 -9.42 -1.47 -10.38
CA SER A 112 -8.66 -1.25 -11.62
C SER A 112 -7.51 -0.24 -11.47
N GLU A 113 -7.61 0.68 -10.50
CA GLU A 113 -6.59 1.69 -10.20
C GLU A 113 -6.50 1.92 -8.69
N ILE A 114 -5.28 1.90 -8.15
CA ILE A 114 -4.99 2.13 -6.75
C ILE A 114 -4.41 3.54 -6.58
N VAL A 115 -5.19 4.43 -5.96
CA VAL A 115 -4.77 5.78 -5.57
C VAL A 115 -4.51 5.81 -4.07
N ARG A 116 -3.25 5.98 -3.65
CA ARG A 116 -2.85 5.92 -2.22
C ARG A 116 -1.64 6.82 -1.91
N GLY A 117 -1.28 6.93 -0.63
CA GLY A 117 -0.14 7.74 -0.19
C GLY A 117 1.22 7.19 -0.63
N ALA A 118 2.19 8.07 -0.85
CA ALA A 118 3.54 7.72 -1.32
C ALA A 118 4.38 6.89 -0.33
N ASP A 119 3.95 6.73 0.91
CA ASP A 119 4.55 5.79 1.86
C ASP A 119 4.34 4.32 1.50
N LEU A 120 3.42 4.04 0.59
CA LEU A 120 3.16 2.69 0.07
C LEU A 120 3.79 2.43 -1.30
N ILE A 121 4.70 3.29 -1.76
CA ILE A 121 5.45 3.09 -3.01
C ILE A 121 6.27 1.79 -2.95
N GLU A 122 7.14 1.65 -1.95
CA GLU A 122 8.04 0.49 -1.84
C GLU A 122 7.33 -0.88 -1.85
N PRO A 123 6.25 -1.13 -1.08
CA PRO A 123 5.58 -2.42 -1.12
C PRO A 123 4.86 -2.71 -2.44
N THR A 124 4.68 -1.73 -3.34
CA THR A 124 3.97 -1.90 -4.62
C THR A 124 4.59 -3.00 -5.47
N VAL A 125 5.91 -3.06 -5.60
CA VAL A 125 6.56 -4.09 -6.42
C VAL A 125 6.33 -5.51 -5.89
N ARG A 126 6.22 -5.67 -4.56
CA ARG A 126 5.88 -6.97 -3.94
C ARG A 126 4.42 -7.34 -4.22
N GLN A 127 3.52 -6.37 -4.21
CA GLN A 127 2.11 -6.58 -4.53
C GLN A 127 1.92 -6.95 -6.00
N ILE A 128 2.56 -6.23 -6.94
CA ILE A 128 2.54 -6.58 -8.37
C ILE A 128 3.15 -7.97 -8.58
N SER A 129 4.27 -8.30 -7.91
CA SER A 129 4.83 -9.65 -7.96
C SER A 129 3.79 -10.68 -7.50
N LEU A 130 3.04 -10.42 -6.44
CA LEU A 130 2.01 -11.32 -5.93
C LEU A 130 0.83 -11.48 -6.90
N TYR A 131 0.36 -10.40 -7.55
CA TYR A 131 -0.62 -10.48 -8.65
C TYR A 131 -0.12 -11.45 -9.74
N GLN A 132 1.14 -11.33 -10.16
CA GLN A 132 1.73 -12.21 -11.17
C GLN A 132 1.78 -13.67 -10.72
N HIS A 133 2.03 -13.95 -9.44
CA HIS A 133 2.02 -15.32 -8.90
C HIS A 133 0.62 -15.92 -8.85
N PHE A 134 -0.42 -15.10 -8.65
CA PHE A 134 -1.81 -15.54 -8.77
C PHE A 134 -2.31 -15.64 -10.22
N GLY A 135 -1.52 -15.19 -11.21
CA GLY A 135 -1.96 -15.12 -12.60
C GLY A 135 -3.00 -14.02 -12.84
N TRP A 136 -3.05 -13.01 -11.98
CA TRP A 136 -3.98 -11.88 -12.07
C TRP A 136 -3.33 -10.67 -12.72
N GLN A 137 -4.15 -9.82 -13.33
CA GLN A 137 -3.73 -8.52 -13.80
C GLN A 137 -3.62 -7.56 -12.60
N ALA A 138 -2.45 -6.93 -12.45
CA ALA A 138 -2.27 -5.86 -11.48
C ALA A 138 -3.00 -4.58 -11.94
N PRO A 139 -3.57 -3.79 -11.01
CA PRO A 139 -4.20 -2.51 -11.32
C PRO A 139 -3.16 -1.46 -11.72
N ASP A 140 -3.65 -0.32 -12.21
CA ASP A 140 -2.86 0.90 -12.33
C ASP A 140 -2.57 1.49 -10.95
N TYR A 141 -1.52 2.32 -10.85
CA TYR A 141 -1.10 2.91 -9.57
C TYR A 141 -0.91 4.43 -9.67
N VAL A 142 -1.34 5.14 -8.63
CA VAL A 142 -1.09 6.56 -8.38
C VAL A 142 -0.69 6.74 -6.92
N HIS A 143 0.52 7.25 -6.69
CA HIS A 143 1.01 7.54 -5.34
C HIS A 143 1.00 9.05 -5.03
N LEU A 144 -0.01 9.50 -4.29
CA LEU A 144 -0.21 10.88 -3.86
C LEU A 144 0.92 11.35 -2.92
N PRO A 145 1.25 12.65 -2.91
CA PRO A 145 2.26 13.22 -2.01
C PRO A 145 1.98 12.94 -0.53
N LEU A 146 3.05 12.88 0.28
CA LEU A 146 2.93 12.74 1.73
C LEU A 146 2.69 14.11 2.36
N ALA A 147 1.62 14.21 3.15
CA ALA A 147 1.41 15.38 4.00
C ALA A 147 2.47 15.38 5.12
N VAL A 148 3.18 16.49 5.25
CA VAL A 148 4.21 16.70 6.27
C VAL A 148 3.88 17.91 7.14
N ASN A 149 4.41 17.92 8.36
CA ASN A 149 4.26 19.06 9.27
C ASN A 149 5.31 20.16 8.98
N ALA A 150 5.29 21.23 9.78
CA ALA A 150 6.22 22.35 9.69
C ALA A 150 7.71 22.02 9.82
N GLN A 151 8.03 20.86 10.37
CA GLN A 151 9.39 20.38 10.53
C GLN A 151 9.78 19.36 9.44
N GLY A 152 8.94 19.17 8.41
CA GLY A 152 9.15 18.18 7.35
C GLY A 152 8.88 16.74 7.79
N ASN A 153 8.35 16.53 9.00
CA ASN A 153 8.03 15.19 9.49
C ASN A 153 6.70 14.73 8.88
N LYS A 154 6.66 13.47 8.44
CA LYS A 154 5.42 12.83 7.94
C LYS A 154 4.30 12.98 8.96
N LEU A 155 3.16 13.52 8.55
CA LEU A 155 1.94 13.44 9.35
C LEU A 155 1.52 11.98 9.42
N SER A 156 1.66 11.41 10.61
CA SER A 156 1.27 10.03 10.88
C SER A 156 0.69 9.94 12.28
N LYS A 157 -0.14 8.92 12.52
CA LYS A 157 -0.67 8.65 13.87
C LYS A 157 0.45 8.40 14.90
N GLN A 158 1.62 7.95 14.46
CA GLN A 158 2.80 7.79 15.32
C GLN A 158 3.42 9.14 15.72
N ASN A 159 3.20 10.19 14.93
CA ASN A 159 3.70 11.55 15.17
C ASN A 159 2.62 12.48 15.77
N HIS A 160 1.60 11.93 16.42
CA HIS A 160 0.50 12.68 17.04
C HIS A 160 -0.23 13.63 16.09
N ALA A 161 -0.37 13.26 14.80
CA ALA A 161 -1.20 14.04 13.88
C ALA A 161 -2.62 14.18 14.47
N PRO A 162 -3.16 15.41 14.57
CA PRO A 162 -4.49 15.64 15.10
C PRO A 162 -5.54 14.92 14.25
N ALA A 163 -6.64 14.53 14.90
CA ALA A 163 -7.81 14.04 14.19
C ALA A 163 -8.39 15.15 13.30
N LEU A 164 -9.14 14.75 12.27
CA LEU A 164 -9.96 15.71 11.54
C LEU A 164 -10.93 16.41 12.51
N PRO A 165 -11.14 17.73 12.41
CA PRO A 165 -12.08 18.44 13.26
C PRO A 165 -13.50 17.87 13.14
N GLU A 166 -14.24 17.80 14.26
CA GLU A 166 -15.63 17.33 14.29
C GLU A 166 -16.65 18.38 13.77
N GLY A 167 -16.17 19.55 13.36
CA GLY A 167 -16.99 20.68 12.90
C GLY A 167 -17.27 20.70 11.39
N ASP A 168 -17.40 21.90 10.84
CA ASP A 168 -17.56 22.09 9.40
C ASP A 168 -16.35 21.51 8.63
N PRO A 169 -16.54 20.52 7.74
CA PRO A 169 -15.43 19.89 7.02
C PRO A 169 -14.99 20.69 5.79
N ARG A 170 -15.73 21.73 5.37
CA ARG A 170 -15.40 22.50 4.16
C ARG A 170 -13.99 23.10 4.18
N PRO A 171 -13.50 23.71 5.28
CA PRO A 171 -12.11 24.13 5.38
C PRO A 171 -11.10 23.00 5.13
N GLU A 172 -11.35 21.79 5.65
CA GLU A 172 -10.46 20.64 5.42
C GLU A 172 -10.45 20.18 3.97
N ILE A 173 -11.61 20.19 3.32
CA ILE A 173 -11.69 19.84 1.91
C ILE A 173 -10.91 20.86 1.08
N MET A 174 -11.02 22.16 1.39
CA MET A 174 -10.22 23.19 0.72
C MET A 174 -8.72 23.00 0.96
N ARG A 175 -8.30 22.69 2.20
CA ARG A 175 -6.90 22.37 2.52
C ARG A 175 -6.40 21.17 1.72
N ALA A 176 -7.21 20.12 1.59
CA ALA A 176 -6.88 18.93 0.82
C ALA A 176 -6.77 19.23 -0.69
N LEU A 177 -7.68 20.02 -1.26
CA LEU A 177 -7.62 20.45 -2.66
C LEU A 177 -6.39 21.32 -2.93
N MET A 178 -6.08 22.27 -2.04
CA MET A 178 -4.85 23.08 -2.11
C MET A 178 -3.60 22.20 -2.01
N PHE A 179 -3.57 21.23 -1.10
CA PHE A 179 -2.47 20.28 -0.96
C PHE A 179 -2.27 19.45 -2.23
N LEU A 180 -3.35 19.09 -2.92
CA LEU A 180 -3.30 18.39 -4.20
C LEU A 180 -3.14 19.34 -5.41
N ASN A 181 -2.89 20.63 -5.15
CA ASN A 181 -2.74 21.68 -6.16
C ASN A 181 -3.93 21.75 -7.14
N GLN A 182 -5.13 21.47 -6.66
CA GLN A 182 -6.37 21.57 -7.42
C GLN A 182 -6.94 22.99 -7.37
N ASP A 183 -7.77 23.34 -8.35
CA ASP A 183 -8.41 24.65 -8.38
C ASP A 183 -9.41 24.78 -7.23
N ILE A 184 -9.43 25.96 -6.61
CA ILE A 184 -10.27 26.26 -5.45
C ILE A 184 -11.26 27.37 -5.79
N GLU A 185 -12.54 27.15 -5.48
CA GLU A 185 -13.59 28.17 -5.61
C GLU A 185 -13.44 29.24 -4.53
N GLN A 186 -13.48 30.52 -4.85
CA GLN A 186 -13.23 31.58 -3.85
C GLN A 186 -14.38 31.71 -2.83
N GLU A 187 -15.61 31.46 -3.26
CA GLU A 187 -16.82 31.56 -2.43
C GLU A 187 -17.26 30.20 -1.86
N TRP A 188 -16.33 29.27 -1.62
CA TRP A 188 -16.60 27.92 -1.12
C TRP A 188 -17.43 27.87 0.18
N ARG A 189 -17.43 28.93 0.99
CA ARG A 189 -18.24 29.03 2.22
C ARG A 189 -19.75 29.11 1.96
N ALA A 190 -20.14 29.61 0.78
CA ALA A 190 -21.54 29.66 0.36
C ALA A 190 -22.03 28.32 -0.22
N LEU A 191 -21.11 27.42 -0.57
CA LEU A 191 -21.43 26.12 -1.15
C LEU A 191 -21.77 25.08 -0.09
N SER A 192 -22.65 24.16 -0.47
CA SER A 192 -22.82 22.88 0.21
C SER A 192 -21.58 21.99 0.01
N ILE A 193 -21.39 20.99 0.88
CA ILE A 193 -20.30 20.00 0.70
C ILE A 193 -20.45 19.26 -0.63
N GLU A 194 -21.68 18.93 -1.03
CA GLU A 194 -21.97 18.24 -2.28
C GLU A 194 -21.56 19.08 -3.49
N ASP A 195 -21.94 20.35 -3.53
CA ASP A 195 -21.57 21.25 -4.63
C ASP A 195 -20.07 21.48 -4.71
N LEU A 196 -19.41 21.60 -3.55
CA LEU A 196 -17.96 21.76 -3.47
C LEU A 196 -17.24 20.54 -4.03
N LEU A 197 -17.65 19.32 -3.64
CA LEU A 197 -17.06 18.08 -4.18
C LEU A 197 -17.41 17.88 -5.66
N LYS A 198 -18.62 18.23 -6.09
CA LYS A 198 -19.03 18.18 -7.50
C LYS A 198 -18.15 19.09 -8.36
N ASN A 199 -17.88 20.31 -7.89
CA ASN A 199 -16.97 21.23 -8.56
C ASN A 199 -15.52 20.70 -8.59
N ALA A 200 -15.06 20.11 -7.49
CA ALA A 200 -13.73 19.49 -7.44
C ALA A 200 -13.59 18.32 -8.43
N VAL A 201 -14.61 17.47 -8.56
CA VAL A 201 -14.64 16.38 -9.55
C VAL A 201 -14.64 16.92 -10.98
N ALA A 202 -15.44 17.95 -11.27
CA ALA A 202 -15.52 18.55 -12.60
C ALA A 202 -14.20 19.19 -13.05
N ASN A 203 -13.41 19.72 -12.11
CA ASN A 203 -12.15 20.41 -12.37
C ASN A 203 -10.91 19.57 -12.02
N TRP A 204 -11.08 18.28 -11.72
CA TRP A 204 -9.99 17.42 -11.28
C TRP A 204 -8.94 17.27 -12.39
N ASP A 205 -7.68 17.54 -12.04
CA ASP A 205 -6.55 17.34 -12.93
C ASP A 205 -5.37 16.70 -12.17
N LEU A 206 -5.12 15.43 -12.50
CA LEU A 206 -4.03 14.66 -11.91
C LEU A 206 -2.66 15.29 -12.21
N GLN A 207 -2.48 15.94 -13.37
CA GLN A 207 -1.21 16.51 -13.79
C GLN A 207 -0.83 17.74 -12.96
N LYS A 208 -1.79 18.37 -12.26
CA LYS A 208 -1.51 19.47 -11.35
C LYS A 208 -0.83 19.01 -10.06
N ILE A 209 -0.96 17.75 -9.68
CA ILE A 209 -0.37 17.24 -8.43
C ILE A 209 1.16 17.18 -8.58
N GLN A 210 1.87 17.98 -7.79
CA GLN A 210 3.34 18.03 -7.87
C GLN A 210 3.99 16.92 -7.03
N HIS A 211 4.95 16.18 -7.61
CA HIS A 211 5.59 15.01 -6.98
C HIS A 211 6.44 15.33 -5.74
N SER A 212 6.96 16.55 -5.67
CA SER A 212 7.90 17.04 -4.66
C SER A 212 7.25 17.84 -3.54
N GLN A 213 5.92 17.96 -3.52
CA GLN A 213 5.23 18.70 -2.47
C GLN A 213 5.32 17.96 -1.14
N MET A 214 6.40 18.27 -0.41
CA MET A 214 6.34 18.44 1.04
C MET A 214 5.72 19.81 1.31
N THR A 215 4.45 20.00 0.94
CA THR A 215 3.72 21.21 1.33
C THR A 215 3.38 21.09 2.81
N LEU A 216 3.58 22.20 3.53
CA LEU A 216 3.11 22.35 4.89
C LEU A 216 1.62 22.05 4.90
N ALA A 217 1.23 20.92 5.47
CA ALA A 217 -0.12 20.80 5.98
C ALA A 217 -0.16 21.68 7.23
N GLU A 218 -0.42 22.98 7.04
CA GLU A 218 -0.77 23.87 8.13
C GLU A 218 -2.08 23.34 8.72
N LEU A 219 -1.96 22.51 9.75
CA LEU A 219 -3.06 21.97 10.55
C LEU A 219 -3.52 23.01 11.57
#